data_AF-A0A0K2H3T3-F1
#
_entry.id   AF-A0A0K2H3T3-F1
#
_cell.length_a   1.000
_cell.length_b   1.000
_cell.length_c   1.000
_cell.angle_alpha   90.00
_cell.angle_beta   90.00
_cell.angle_gamma   90.00
#
_symmetry.space_group_name_H-M   'P 1'
#
loop_
_entity.id
_entity.type
_entity.pdbx_description
1 polymer ?
#
loop_
_entity_poly.entity_id
_entity_poly.type
_entity_poly.pdbx_seq_one_letter_code
_entity_poly.pdbx_strand_id
1 'polypeptide(L)'
;MATAEMERWRRKAGLTTALSVVGDLTVYLIAVGMLLQILYATTGWLSRQEEFAGGLVRSIPAPVQFGCAIIGLVTVVFVAEKMLPLQAVSREAWVYRDRPRGRLSLVDSVAVGQILTTGVFGALIGIAHHWVLGLETFVAAAGCAAVAMLLRFALGLRRRFRLSQILRAGDSRVFYSASLYLRDSEVASKAIAATWCKTRSSSASSNLFQIFLRRLRRRSYLGLLIGSAVFLAIGLAELSPGAVAIVLLVFWMIGSAGVCRAADVSELGVVSPLPKAVAMVMAVAGAIVTTVVAGNPMSASACLWSVTVAAGLFVGIVRRSRPRSGNGGYLADTGMGFSIDPEAFSYFTCGFGWLGSALVLGHFSAGW
;
A
#
# COMPACT_ATOMS: atom_id res chain seq x y z
N MET A 1 48.08 -28.89 -19.79
CA MET A 1 46.73 -29.35 -19.40
C MET A 1 45.98 -28.33 -18.54
N ALA A 2 46.57 -27.79 -17.47
CA ALA A 2 45.91 -26.81 -16.59
C ALA A 2 45.45 -25.49 -17.28
N THR A 3 46.13 -25.05 -18.33
CA THR A 3 45.81 -23.81 -19.06
C THR A 3 44.54 -23.93 -19.93
N ALA A 4 44.31 -25.10 -20.53
CA ALA A 4 43.13 -25.34 -21.38
C ALA A 4 41.84 -25.50 -20.56
N GLU A 5 41.92 -26.04 -19.34
CA GLU A 5 40.79 -26.11 -18.41
C GLU A 5 40.42 -24.74 -17.85
N MET A 6 41.39 -23.91 -17.47
CA MET A 6 41.13 -22.54 -17.00
C MET A 6 40.46 -21.67 -18.06
N GLU A 7 40.85 -21.79 -19.33
CA GLU A 7 40.15 -21.10 -20.42
C GLU A 7 38.72 -21.59 -20.63
N ARG A 8 38.48 -22.89 -20.43
CA ARG A 8 37.14 -23.49 -20.56
C ARG A 8 36.22 -22.99 -19.44
N TRP A 9 36.75 -22.84 -18.22
CA TRP A 9 36.03 -22.25 -17.08
C TRP A 9 35.78 -20.75 -17.24
N ARG A 10 36.75 -19.96 -17.72
CA ARG A 10 36.55 -18.52 -18.03
C ARG A 10 35.48 -18.31 -19.10
N ARG A 11 35.48 -19.14 -20.15
CA ARG A 11 34.44 -19.07 -21.21
C ARG A 11 33.06 -19.42 -20.66
N LYS A 12 32.93 -20.46 -19.83
CA LYS A 12 31.65 -20.81 -19.18
C LYS A 12 31.16 -19.71 -18.23
N ALA A 13 32.04 -19.13 -17.40
CA ALA A 13 31.68 -18.05 -16.49
C ALA A 13 31.27 -16.76 -17.22
N GLY A 14 31.95 -16.42 -18.33
CA GLY A 14 31.55 -15.32 -19.21
C GLY A 14 30.17 -15.55 -19.84
N LEU A 15 29.90 -16.78 -20.28
CA LEU A 15 28.60 -17.16 -20.86
C LEU A 15 27.46 -17.09 -19.83
N THR A 16 27.67 -17.56 -18.60
CA THR A 16 26.65 -17.50 -17.54
C THR A 16 26.34 -16.06 -17.14
N THR A 17 27.35 -15.18 -17.12
CA THR A 17 27.17 -13.76 -16.78
C THR A 17 26.48 -13.01 -17.93
N ALA A 18 26.79 -13.33 -19.19
CA ALA A 18 26.10 -12.78 -20.34
C ALA A 18 24.63 -13.24 -20.39
N LEU A 19 24.37 -14.53 -20.12
CA LEU A 19 23.02 -15.09 -20.04
C LEU A 19 22.20 -14.47 -18.89
N SER A 20 22.81 -14.20 -17.73
CA SER A 20 22.10 -13.54 -16.63
C SER A 20 21.76 -12.08 -16.95
N VAL A 21 22.67 -11.33 -17.59
CA VAL A 21 22.40 -9.95 -18.01
C VAL A 21 21.30 -9.89 -19.07
N VAL A 22 21.31 -10.82 -20.04
CA VAL A 22 20.24 -10.92 -21.06
C VAL A 22 18.91 -11.32 -20.41
N GLY A 23 18.93 -12.27 -19.47
CA GLY A 23 17.75 -12.66 -18.69
C GLY A 23 17.16 -11.49 -17.90
N ASP A 24 18.00 -10.77 -17.16
CA ASP A 24 17.59 -9.59 -16.39
C ASP A 24 17.04 -8.49 -17.30
N LEU A 25 17.69 -8.19 -18.43
CA LEU A 25 17.22 -7.20 -19.41
C LEU A 25 15.86 -7.59 -19.99
N THR A 26 15.64 -8.88 -20.24
CA THR A 26 14.36 -9.41 -20.76
C THR A 26 13.26 -9.24 -19.71
N VAL A 27 13.55 -9.53 -18.43
CA VAL A 27 12.61 -9.30 -17.32
C VAL A 27 12.29 -7.81 -17.17
N TYR A 28 13.27 -6.92 -17.28
CA TYR A 28 13.03 -5.48 -17.25
C TYR A 28 12.20 -4.99 -18.45
N LEU A 29 12.45 -5.50 -19.65
CA LEU A 29 11.66 -5.19 -20.85
C LEU A 29 10.23 -5.70 -20.74
N ILE A 30 10.02 -6.90 -20.18
CA ILE A 30 8.68 -7.44 -19.89
C ILE A 30 7.99 -6.59 -18.82
N ALA A 31 8.69 -6.20 -17.75
CA ALA A 31 8.13 -5.37 -16.69
C ALA A 31 7.75 -3.97 -17.21
N VAL A 32 8.59 -3.36 -18.05
CA VAL A 32 8.31 -2.08 -18.72
C VAL A 32 7.16 -2.25 -19.72
N GLY A 33 7.13 -3.34 -20.49
CA GLY A 33 6.04 -3.66 -21.41
C GLY A 33 4.71 -3.89 -20.71
N MET A 34 4.70 -4.59 -19.56
CA MET A 34 3.53 -4.74 -18.69
C MET A 34 3.10 -3.40 -18.09
N LEU A 35 4.05 -2.56 -17.65
CA LEU A 35 3.76 -1.21 -17.16
C LEU A 35 3.16 -0.34 -18.26
N LEU A 36 3.72 -0.37 -19.46
CA LEU A 36 3.21 0.34 -20.64
C LEU A 36 1.86 -0.20 -21.09
N GLN A 37 1.63 -1.51 -21.01
CA GLN A 37 0.33 -2.13 -21.31
C GLN A 37 -0.71 -1.81 -20.24
N ILE A 38 -0.31 -1.72 -18.97
CA ILE A 38 -1.20 -1.24 -17.89
C ILE A 38 -1.49 0.25 -18.11
N LEU A 39 -0.49 1.07 -18.48
CA LEU A 39 -0.68 2.47 -18.86
C LEU A 39 -1.58 2.64 -20.10
N TYR A 40 -1.41 1.77 -21.10
CA TYR A 40 -2.19 1.78 -22.34
C TYR A 40 -3.60 1.26 -22.12
N ALA A 41 -3.76 0.20 -21.34
CA ALA A 41 -5.06 -0.33 -20.95
C ALA A 41 -5.81 0.67 -20.05
N THR A 42 -5.11 1.37 -19.15
CA THR A 42 -5.73 2.44 -18.35
C THR A 42 -6.12 3.65 -19.19
N THR A 43 -5.32 4.03 -20.20
CA THR A 43 -5.67 5.12 -21.12
C THR A 43 -6.77 4.76 -22.14
N GLY A 44 -6.77 3.54 -22.68
CA GLY A 44 -7.83 3.00 -23.55
C GLY A 44 -9.10 2.56 -22.80
N TRP A 45 -9.02 2.47 -21.48
CA TRP A 45 -10.16 2.36 -20.57
C TRP A 45 -10.68 3.76 -20.20
N LEU A 46 -9.80 4.78 -20.09
CA LEU A 46 -10.17 6.19 -19.96
C LEU A 46 -10.98 6.71 -21.15
N SER A 47 -10.64 6.30 -22.38
CA SER A 47 -11.38 6.70 -23.58
C SER A 47 -12.80 6.11 -23.68
N ARG A 48 -13.16 5.16 -22.79
CA ARG A 48 -14.51 4.56 -22.69
C ARG A 48 -15.33 5.14 -21.54
N GLN A 49 -14.85 6.16 -20.84
CA GLN A 49 -15.53 6.73 -19.67
C GLN A 49 -16.78 7.56 -19.98
N GLU A 50 -16.99 7.98 -21.23
CA GLU A 50 -18.14 8.82 -21.59
C GLU A 50 -19.48 8.08 -21.43
N GLU A 51 -19.49 6.73 -21.39
CA GLU A 51 -20.72 5.93 -21.32
C GLU A 51 -21.19 5.56 -19.90
N PHE A 52 -20.37 5.71 -18.85
CA PHE A 52 -20.66 5.18 -17.49
C PHE A 52 -21.08 6.25 -16.47
N ALA A 53 -21.73 7.30 -16.94
CA ALA A 53 -21.81 8.59 -16.29
C ALA A 53 -23.09 8.84 -15.47
N GLY A 54 -23.20 8.25 -14.27
CA GLY A 54 -24.23 8.65 -13.31
C GLY A 54 -23.91 8.21 -11.88
N GLY A 55 -23.32 9.07 -11.06
CA GLY A 55 -23.06 8.70 -9.66
C GLY A 55 -22.84 9.84 -8.67
N LEU A 56 -23.06 9.54 -7.37
CA LEU A 56 -22.98 10.44 -6.21
C LEU A 56 -21.65 11.19 -6.04
N VAL A 57 -20.51 10.65 -6.51
CA VAL A 57 -19.22 11.38 -6.44
C VAL A 57 -19.22 12.62 -7.33
N ARG A 58 -19.93 12.60 -8.48
CA ARG A 58 -20.04 13.79 -9.34
C ARG A 58 -20.75 14.96 -8.66
N SER A 59 -21.50 14.70 -7.59
CA SER A 59 -22.09 15.76 -6.75
C SER A 59 -21.04 16.50 -5.90
N ILE A 60 -19.85 15.91 -5.69
CA ILE A 60 -18.74 16.55 -4.98
C ILE A 60 -18.06 17.52 -5.95
N PRO A 61 -17.91 18.81 -5.60
CA PRO A 61 -17.25 19.78 -6.48
C PRO A 61 -15.82 19.32 -6.85
N ALA A 62 -15.46 19.44 -8.13
CA ALA A 62 -14.14 19.06 -8.65
C ALA A 62 -12.95 19.62 -7.83
N PRO A 63 -12.97 20.89 -7.37
CA PRO A 63 -11.90 21.42 -6.51
C PRO A 63 -11.74 20.69 -5.17
N VAL A 64 -12.84 20.18 -4.61
CA VAL A 64 -12.83 19.42 -3.35
C VAL A 64 -12.22 18.04 -3.60
N GLN A 65 -12.58 17.38 -4.70
CA GLN A 65 -11.99 16.09 -5.08
C GLN A 65 -10.47 16.19 -5.30
N PHE A 66 -10.03 17.23 -6.02
CA PHE A 66 -8.61 17.51 -6.21
C PHE A 66 -7.90 17.79 -4.88
N GLY A 67 -8.51 18.57 -3.99
CA GLY A 67 -8.00 18.81 -2.64
C GLY A 67 -7.86 17.51 -1.84
N CYS A 68 -8.83 16.61 -1.91
CA CYS A 68 -8.75 15.27 -1.31
C CYS A 68 -7.58 14.47 -1.90
N ALA A 69 -7.41 14.45 -3.22
CA ALA A 69 -6.31 13.75 -3.87
C ALA A 69 -4.94 14.23 -3.34
N ILE A 70 -4.75 15.55 -3.22
CA ILE A 70 -3.52 16.15 -2.68
C ILE A 70 -3.31 15.75 -1.22
N ILE A 71 -4.33 15.90 -0.37
CA ILE A 71 -4.24 15.55 1.06
C ILE A 71 -3.91 14.08 1.23
N GLY A 72 -4.55 13.20 0.45
CA GLY A 72 -4.28 11.77 0.44
C GLY A 72 -2.82 11.46 0.09
N LEU A 73 -2.32 12.03 -1.01
CA LEU A 73 -0.93 11.85 -1.45
C LEU A 73 0.07 12.37 -0.42
N VAL A 74 -0.11 13.59 0.08
CA VAL A 74 0.77 14.20 1.08
C VAL A 74 0.79 13.36 2.36
N THR A 75 -0.35 12.81 2.78
CA THR A 75 -0.45 11.93 3.94
C THR A 75 0.30 10.62 3.73
N VAL A 76 0.16 9.98 2.56
CA VAL A 76 0.92 8.76 2.21
C VAL A 76 2.42 9.06 2.21
N VAL A 77 2.85 10.16 1.58
CA VAL A 77 4.25 10.57 1.54
C VAL A 77 4.79 10.85 2.94
N PHE A 78 4.00 11.48 3.82
CA PHE A 78 4.37 11.73 5.21
C PHE A 78 4.55 10.42 6.00
N VAL A 79 3.60 9.49 5.88
CA VAL A 79 3.69 8.17 6.53
C VAL A 79 4.89 7.40 5.99
N ALA A 80 5.10 7.41 4.68
CA ALA A 80 6.24 6.77 4.01
C ALA A 80 7.57 7.36 4.50
N GLU A 81 7.74 8.67 4.58
CA GLU A 81 8.99 9.28 5.06
C GLU A 81 9.28 8.94 6.54
N LYS A 82 8.24 8.73 7.34
CA LYS A 82 8.40 8.37 8.74
C LYS A 82 8.74 6.88 8.95
N MET A 83 8.17 5.98 8.15
CA MET A 83 8.35 4.52 8.26
C MET A 83 9.50 3.99 7.39
N LEU A 84 9.63 4.55 6.20
CA LEU A 84 10.58 4.22 5.14
C LEU A 84 11.29 5.51 4.69
N PRO A 85 12.14 6.11 5.55
CA PRO A 85 12.85 7.34 5.22
C PRO A 85 13.67 7.19 3.94
N LEU A 86 13.62 8.21 3.08
CA LEU A 86 14.30 8.18 1.78
C LEU A 86 15.82 8.12 1.94
N GLN A 87 16.34 8.92 2.88
CA GLN A 87 17.75 8.95 3.26
C GLN A 87 17.99 8.04 4.46
N ALA A 88 18.36 6.79 4.17
CA ALA A 88 18.59 5.79 5.20
C ALA A 88 19.66 4.81 4.75
N VAL A 89 20.72 4.69 5.55
CA VAL A 89 21.81 3.73 5.34
C VAL A 89 21.80 2.78 6.52
N SER A 90 21.70 1.47 6.27
CA SER A 90 21.79 0.46 7.33
C SER A 90 23.19 0.47 7.94
N ARG A 91 23.31 0.10 9.22
CA ARG A 91 24.63 0.03 9.89
C ARG A 91 25.58 -0.93 9.19
N GLU A 92 25.07 -2.05 8.71
CA GLU A 92 25.83 -3.03 7.94
C GLU A 92 26.35 -2.44 6.63
N ALA A 93 25.50 -1.78 5.85
CA ALA A 93 25.91 -1.11 4.62
C ALA A 93 26.94 -0.01 4.88
N TRP A 94 26.78 0.74 5.98
CA TRP A 94 27.76 1.72 6.40
C TRP A 94 29.13 1.09 6.71
N VAL A 95 29.18 0.06 7.55
CA VAL A 95 30.43 -0.57 7.99
C VAL A 95 31.15 -1.27 6.83
N TYR A 96 30.41 -2.03 6.01
CA TYR A 96 31.01 -2.92 5.02
C TYR A 96 31.14 -2.31 3.61
N ARG A 97 30.31 -1.33 3.25
CA ARG A 97 30.26 -0.79 1.88
C ARG A 97 30.63 0.68 1.77
N ASP A 98 30.01 1.53 2.59
CA ASP A 98 30.06 2.98 2.40
C ASP A 98 31.27 3.61 3.13
N ARG A 99 31.60 3.17 4.35
CA ARG A 99 32.78 3.63 5.12
C ARG A 99 34.11 3.34 4.39
N PRO A 100 34.37 2.14 3.84
CA PRO A 100 35.63 1.87 3.14
C PRO A 100 35.80 2.70 1.86
N ARG A 101 34.70 3.11 1.23
CA ARG A 101 34.71 3.91 -0.01
C ARG A 101 34.76 5.42 0.25
N GLY A 102 34.66 5.86 1.50
CA GLY A 102 34.63 7.28 1.87
C GLY A 102 33.42 8.05 1.30
N ARG A 103 32.35 7.35 0.91
CA ARG A 103 31.17 7.95 0.26
C ARG A 103 29.88 7.43 0.87
N LEU A 104 28.94 8.33 1.14
CA LEU A 104 27.58 8.00 1.58
C LEU A 104 26.67 7.81 0.36
N SER A 105 26.13 6.61 0.16
CA SER A 105 25.12 6.38 -0.87
C SER A 105 23.79 6.96 -0.39
N LEU A 106 23.50 8.22 -0.77
CA LEU A 106 22.27 8.91 -0.35
C LEU A 106 21.01 8.38 -1.03
N VAL A 107 21.15 7.75 -2.20
CA VAL A 107 20.07 7.18 -3.00
C VAL A 107 20.38 5.72 -3.25
N ASP A 108 19.42 4.85 -2.92
CA ASP A 108 19.46 3.41 -3.22
C ASP A 108 18.26 3.00 -4.10
N SER A 109 18.26 1.75 -4.57
CA SER A 109 17.21 1.24 -5.46
C SER A 109 15.80 1.35 -4.85
N VAL A 110 15.68 1.16 -3.53
CA VAL A 110 14.42 1.28 -2.83
C VAL A 110 13.97 2.76 -2.74
N ALA A 111 14.88 3.72 -2.58
CA ALA A 111 14.55 5.15 -2.63
C ALA A 111 14.09 5.56 -4.04
N VAL A 112 14.76 5.07 -5.08
CA VAL A 112 14.32 5.27 -6.48
C VAL A 112 12.92 4.69 -6.69
N GLY A 113 12.69 3.46 -6.24
CA GLY A 113 11.36 2.84 -6.28
C GLY A 113 10.29 3.70 -5.61
N GLN A 114 10.56 4.22 -4.41
CA GLN A 114 9.60 5.11 -3.72
C GLN A 114 9.31 6.42 -4.46
N ILE A 115 10.34 7.06 -5.04
CA ILE A 115 10.15 8.29 -5.83
C ILE A 115 9.28 7.98 -7.05
N LEU A 116 9.60 6.91 -7.79
CA LEU A 116 8.84 6.50 -8.97
C LEU A 116 7.39 6.15 -8.62
N THR A 117 7.16 5.36 -7.56
CA THR A 117 5.81 5.02 -7.10
C THR A 117 5.03 6.29 -6.71
N THR A 118 5.67 7.24 -6.03
CA THR A 118 5.01 8.52 -5.69
C THR A 118 4.69 9.32 -6.94
N GLY A 119 5.58 9.30 -7.93
CA GLY A 119 5.34 9.90 -9.24
C GLY A 119 4.16 9.28 -9.99
N VAL A 120 3.99 7.96 -9.93
CA VAL A 120 2.82 7.26 -10.51
C VAL A 120 1.53 7.75 -9.85
N PHE A 121 1.48 7.85 -8.51
CA PHE A 121 0.31 8.43 -7.85
C PHE A 121 0.06 9.89 -8.26
N GLY A 122 1.12 10.70 -8.40
CA GLY A 122 1.02 12.05 -8.94
C GLY A 122 0.45 12.09 -10.37
N ALA A 123 0.91 11.20 -11.25
CA ALA A 123 0.41 11.08 -12.61
C ALA A 123 -1.10 10.75 -12.64
N LEU A 124 -1.53 9.79 -11.83
CA LEU A 124 -2.95 9.41 -11.72
C LEU A 124 -3.83 10.59 -11.30
N ILE A 125 -3.35 11.40 -10.34
CA ILE A 125 -4.05 12.62 -9.91
C ILE A 125 -4.12 13.65 -11.06
N GLY A 126 -3.02 13.82 -11.81
CA GLY A 126 -2.98 14.72 -12.96
C GLY A 126 -3.93 14.30 -14.09
N ILE A 127 -4.03 12.99 -14.37
CA ILE A 127 -4.98 12.43 -15.34
C ILE A 127 -6.42 12.66 -14.85
N ALA A 128 -6.70 12.37 -13.57
CA ALA A 128 -8.03 12.48 -13.00
C ALA A 128 -8.58 13.91 -13.04
N HIS A 129 -7.72 14.91 -12.85
CA HIS A 129 -8.16 16.30 -12.67
C HIS A 129 -7.58 17.27 -13.71
N HIS A 130 -7.24 16.79 -14.91
CA HIS A 130 -6.65 17.62 -15.97
C HIS A 130 -7.54 18.82 -16.36
N TRP A 131 -8.87 18.66 -16.32
CA TRP A 131 -9.82 19.75 -16.58
C TRP A 131 -9.81 20.83 -15.50
N VAL A 132 -9.57 20.48 -14.23
CA VAL A 132 -9.47 21.44 -13.13
C VAL A 132 -8.23 22.31 -13.31
N LEU A 133 -7.16 21.72 -13.86
CA LEU A 133 -5.91 22.39 -14.13
C LEU A 133 -5.94 23.21 -15.44
N GLY A 134 -6.94 22.99 -16.31
CA GLY A 134 -7.01 23.62 -17.63
C GLY A 134 -5.86 23.18 -18.55
N LEU A 135 -5.33 21.97 -18.36
CA LEU A 135 -4.18 21.44 -19.06
C LEU A 135 -4.56 20.20 -19.88
N GLU A 136 -3.83 19.96 -20.97
CA GLU A 136 -3.85 18.69 -21.69
C GLU A 136 -3.51 17.53 -20.75
N THR A 137 -4.19 16.39 -20.93
CA THR A 137 -4.09 15.20 -20.05
C THR A 137 -2.63 14.79 -19.80
N PHE A 138 -1.82 14.74 -20.84
CA PHE A 138 -0.41 14.37 -20.76
C PHE A 138 0.42 15.40 -19.95
N VAL A 139 0.16 16.70 -20.16
CA VAL A 139 0.87 17.78 -19.47
C VAL A 139 0.50 17.80 -17.99
N ALA A 140 -0.79 17.61 -17.67
CA ALA A 140 -1.28 17.49 -16.30
C ALA A 140 -0.66 16.27 -15.59
N ALA A 141 -0.66 15.10 -16.25
CA ALA A 141 -0.06 13.88 -15.71
C ALA A 141 1.44 14.05 -15.43
N ALA A 142 2.21 14.54 -16.40
CA ALA A 142 3.66 14.75 -16.25
C ALA A 142 3.98 15.80 -15.18
N GLY A 143 3.23 16.92 -15.16
CA GLY A 143 3.39 17.98 -14.18
C GLY A 143 3.14 17.49 -12.75
N CYS A 144 2.00 16.84 -12.50
CA CYS A 144 1.67 16.29 -11.19
C CYS A 144 2.62 15.16 -10.77
N ALA A 145 3.09 14.32 -11.69
CA ALA A 145 4.11 13.31 -11.42
C ALA A 145 5.42 13.96 -10.94
N ALA A 146 5.91 14.97 -11.67
CA ALA A 146 7.11 15.70 -11.32
C ALA A 146 6.98 16.38 -9.94
N VAL A 147 5.86 17.05 -9.67
CA VAL A 147 5.59 17.68 -8.37
C VAL A 147 5.56 16.64 -7.24
N ALA A 148 4.93 15.48 -7.46
CA ALA A 148 4.89 14.41 -6.47
C ALA A 148 6.27 13.79 -6.19
N MET A 149 7.08 13.56 -7.23
CA MET A 149 8.46 13.11 -7.10
C MET A 149 9.32 14.14 -6.34
N LEU A 150 9.19 15.42 -6.70
CA LEU A 150 9.90 16.52 -6.02
C LEU A 150 9.48 16.64 -4.56
N LEU A 151 8.18 16.52 -4.24
CA LEU A 151 7.69 16.51 -2.88
C LEU A 151 8.33 15.36 -2.07
N ARG A 152 8.35 14.14 -2.63
CA ARG A 152 8.94 12.97 -1.99
C ARG A 152 10.43 13.15 -1.75
N PHE A 153 11.14 13.71 -2.73
CA PHE A 153 12.56 13.97 -2.68
C PHE A 153 12.91 15.08 -1.68
N ALA A 154 12.20 16.20 -1.72
CA ALA A 154 12.40 17.35 -0.82
C ALA A 154 12.14 16.98 0.65
N LEU A 155 11.09 16.20 0.94
CA LEU A 155 10.83 15.71 2.29
C LEU A 155 11.93 14.76 2.78
N GLY A 156 12.49 13.94 1.90
CA GLY A 156 13.63 13.07 2.20
C GLY A 156 14.93 13.84 2.51
N LEU A 157 15.16 14.97 1.83
CA LEU A 157 16.33 15.82 2.03
C LEU A 157 16.27 16.67 3.31
N ARG A 158 15.08 17.06 3.76
CA ARG A 158 14.90 18.12 4.76
C ARG A 158 15.38 17.75 6.18
N ARG A 159 15.66 16.47 6.49
CA ARG A 159 15.69 16.01 7.90
C ARG A 159 16.97 15.40 8.44
N ARG A 160 17.99 15.00 7.66
CA ARG A 160 19.06 14.14 8.21
C ARG A 160 20.47 14.37 7.63
N PHE A 161 21.12 15.46 8.03
CA PHE A 161 22.53 15.71 7.67
C PHE A 161 23.55 15.03 8.59
N ARG A 162 23.15 14.61 9.81
CA ARG A 162 24.08 13.94 10.73
C ARG A 162 24.10 12.44 10.47
N LEU A 163 25.30 11.85 10.36
CA LEU A 163 25.48 10.41 10.16
C LEU A 163 24.69 9.56 11.17
N SER A 164 24.67 9.95 12.45
CA SER A 164 23.91 9.26 13.49
C SER A 164 22.40 9.26 13.24
N GLN A 165 21.85 10.29 12.60
CA GLN A 165 20.43 10.35 12.23
C GLN A 165 20.11 9.50 11.01
N ILE A 166 21.04 9.43 10.05
CA ILE A 166 20.94 8.59 8.84
C ILE A 166 21.00 7.10 9.24
N LEU A 167 21.93 6.72 10.13
CA LEU A 167 22.03 5.34 10.63
C LEU A 167 20.79 4.92 11.43
N ARG A 168 20.26 5.82 12.28
CA ARG A 168 18.98 5.58 12.97
C ARG A 168 17.80 5.47 12.00
N ALA A 169 17.85 6.17 10.86
CA ALA A 169 16.88 6.03 9.77
C ALA A 169 16.98 4.64 9.11
N GLY A 170 18.22 4.20 8.89
CA GLY A 170 18.55 2.87 8.41
C GLY A 170 17.94 1.79 9.27
N ASP A 171 18.12 1.87 10.59
CA ASP A 171 17.53 0.92 11.54
C ASP A 171 16.00 0.86 11.35
N SER A 172 15.29 2.00 11.36
CA SER A 172 13.83 2.02 11.15
C SER A 172 13.39 1.44 9.81
N ARG A 173 14.15 1.71 8.74
CA ARG A 173 13.85 1.22 7.40
C ARG A 173 14.06 -0.29 7.30
N VAL A 174 15.13 -0.81 7.90
CA VAL A 174 15.40 -2.25 7.97
C VAL A 174 14.33 -2.96 8.78
N PHE A 175 13.91 -2.40 9.93
CA PHE A 175 12.81 -2.97 10.71
C PHE A 175 11.49 -2.98 9.93
N TYR A 176 11.18 -1.91 9.21
CA TYR A 176 9.97 -1.87 8.38
C TYR A 176 10.07 -2.85 7.21
N SER A 177 11.17 -2.86 6.46
CA SER A 177 11.33 -3.80 5.33
C SER A 177 11.30 -5.25 5.81
N ALA A 178 11.99 -5.57 6.90
CA ALA A 178 11.97 -6.91 7.49
C ALA A 178 10.54 -7.30 7.91
N SER A 179 9.75 -6.36 8.43
CA SER A 179 8.36 -6.64 8.82
C SER A 179 7.45 -7.04 7.65
N LEU A 180 7.80 -6.67 6.41
CA LEU A 180 7.07 -7.12 5.22
C LEU A 180 7.35 -8.60 4.88
N TYR A 181 8.50 -9.13 5.33
CA TYR A 181 8.90 -10.52 5.12
C TYR A 181 8.62 -11.42 6.34
N LEU A 182 8.20 -10.83 7.48
CA LEU A 182 7.82 -11.59 8.66
C LEU A 182 6.50 -12.31 8.43
N ARG A 183 6.55 -13.64 8.52
CA ARG A 183 5.37 -14.52 8.43
C ARG A 183 4.42 -14.35 9.61
N ASP A 184 4.96 -13.98 10.76
CA ASP A 184 4.16 -13.67 11.93
C ASP A 184 3.62 -12.24 11.83
N SER A 185 2.33 -12.16 11.53
CA SER A 185 1.64 -10.88 11.33
C SER A 185 1.51 -10.07 12.61
N GLU A 186 1.59 -10.69 13.80
CA GLU A 186 1.62 -9.95 15.06
C GLU A 186 2.98 -9.33 15.29
N VAL A 187 4.05 -10.11 15.11
CA VAL A 187 5.43 -9.61 15.26
C VAL A 187 5.68 -8.50 14.25
N ALA A 188 5.26 -8.69 12.99
CA ALA A 188 5.32 -7.65 11.97
C ALA A 188 4.57 -6.38 12.41
N SER A 189 3.34 -6.51 12.90
CA SER A 189 2.53 -5.38 13.32
C SER A 189 3.11 -4.66 14.55
N LYS A 190 3.66 -5.41 15.52
CA LYS A 190 4.35 -4.88 16.71
C LYS A 190 5.65 -4.16 16.30
N ALA A 191 6.41 -4.71 15.34
CA ALA A 191 7.60 -4.07 14.79
C ALA A 191 7.29 -2.74 14.09
N ILE A 192 6.27 -2.69 13.23
CA ILE A 192 5.82 -1.44 12.58
C ILE A 192 5.31 -0.42 13.62
N ALA A 193 4.62 -0.87 14.66
CA ALA A 193 4.19 0.02 15.73
C ALA A 193 5.37 0.61 16.51
N ALA A 194 6.44 -0.16 16.70
CA ALA A 194 7.65 0.28 17.40
C ALA A 194 8.44 1.34 16.62
N THR A 195 8.39 1.31 15.27
CA THR A 195 9.03 2.33 14.44
C THR A 195 8.24 3.64 14.39
N TRP A 196 6.92 3.61 14.59
CA TRP A 196 6.06 4.78 14.46
C TRP A 196 6.10 5.79 15.62
N CYS A 197 5.81 5.34 16.85
CA CYS A 197 5.61 6.23 17.99
C CYS A 197 6.30 5.69 19.24
N LYS A 198 7.35 6.39 19.68
CA LYS A 198 8.01 6.18 20.97
C LYS A 198 7.25 6.94 22.06
N THR A 199 6.09 6.43 22.47
CA THR A 199 5.32 7.05 23.57
C THR A 199 5.92 6.74 24.94
N ARG A 200 5.87 7.72 25.85
CA ARG A 200 6.20 7.55 27.28
C ARG A 200 5.23 6.58 27.98
N SER A 201 5.66 6.05 29.12
CA SER A 201 4.81 5.25 30.00
C SER A 201 3.55 6.05 30.40
N SER A 202 2.43 5.35 30.49
CA SER A 202 1.15 5.91 30.98
C SER A 202 0.70 5.11 32.19
N SER A 203 0.02 5.74 33.13
CA SER A 203 -0.55 5.08 34.31
C SER A 203 -1.40 3.86 33.92
N ALA A 204 -1.31 2.79 34.70
CA ALA A 204 -2.10 1.57 34.49
C ALA A 204 -3.60 1.91 34.44
N SER A 205 -4.36 1.24 33.56
CA SER A 205 -5.81 1.38 33.48
C SER A 205 -6.42 0.00 33.33
N SER A 206 -7.51 -0.25 34.06
CA SER A 206 -8.32 -1.46 33.97
C SER A 206 -9.39 -1.37 32.87
N ASN A 207 -9.65 -0.18 32.32
CA ASN A 207 -10.69 0.02 31.32
C ASN A 207 -10.20 -0.43 29.93
N LEU A 208 -10.80 -1.50 29.39
CA LEU A 208 -10.47 -2.09 28.09
C LEU A 208 -10.55 -1.07 26.94
N PHE A 209 -11.51 -0.15 26.98
CA PHE A 209 -11.65 0.88 25.95
C PHE A 209 -10.51 1.90 26.00
N GLN A 210 -10.05 2.27 27.20
CA GLN A 210 -8.88 3.14 27.35
C GLN A 210 -7.60 2.44 26.88
N ILE A 211 -7.45 1.14 27.15
CA ILE A 211 -6.33 0.33 26.64
C ILE A 211 -6.37 0.31 25.10
N PHE A 212 -7.53 0.05 24.51
CA PHE A 212 -7.73 0.11 23.06
C PHE A 212 -7.33 1.47 22.48
N LEU A 213 -7.84 2.58 23.00
CA LEU A 213 -7.50 3.92 22.51
C LEU A 213 -6.01 4.22 22.64
N ARG A 214 -5.35 3.77 23.71
CA ARG A 214 -3.90 3.92 23.87
C ARG A 214 -3.12 3.10 22.85
N ARG A 215 -3.54 1.86 22.57
CA ARG A 215 -2.94 1.00 21.54
C ARG A 215 -3.17 1.57 20.13
N LEU A 216 -4.36 2.10 19.87
CA LEU A 216 -4.69 2.77 18.61
C LEU A 216 -3.87 4.05 18.43
N ARG A 217 -3.69 4.86 19.48
CA ARG A 217 -2.83 6.05 19.45
C ARG A 217 -1.36 5.71 19.17
N ARG A 218 -0.85 4.61 19.74
CA ARG A 218 0.49 4.09 19.42
C ARG A 218 0.61 3.66 17.96
N ARG A 219 -0.51 3.27 17.33
CA ARG A 219 -0.61 2.85 15.93
C ARG A 219 -1.34 3.89 15.07
N SER A 220 -1.21 5.18 15.37
CA SER A 220 -1.97 6.22 14.67
C SER A 220 -1.67 6.32 13.17
N TYR A 221 -0.59 5.69 12.69
CA TYR A 221 -0.35 5.48 11.25
C TYR A 221 -1.49 4.73 10.57
N LEU A 222 -2.21 3.83 11.26
CA LEU A 222 -3.36 3.11 10.70
C LEU A 222 -4.47 4.09 10.32
N GLY A 223 -4.78 5.05 11.20
CA GLY A 223 -5.75 6.09 10.92
C GLY A 223 -5.33 6.98 9.76
N LEU A 224 -4.04 7.33 9.68
CA LEU A 224 -3.50 8.11 8.55
C LEU A 224 -3.57 7.34 7.23
N LEU A 225 -3.25 6.05 7.23
CA LEU A 225 -3.33 5.21 6.02
C LEU A 225 -4.78 5.02 5.56
N ILE A 226 -5.70 4.69 6.48
CA ILE A 226 -7.12 4.58 6.17
C ILE A 226 -7.65 5.91 5.62
N GLY A 227 -7.39 7.02 6.32
CA GLY A 227 -7.81 8.34 5.88
C GLY A 227 -7.22 8.70 4.51
N SER A 228 -5.95 8.40 4.27
CA SER A 228 -5.31 8.64 2.97
C SER A 228 -5.91 7.80 1.85
N ALA A 229 -6.31 6.54 2.13
CA ALA A 229 -6.99 5.69 1.16
C ALA A 229 -8.37 6.25 0.81
N VAL A 230 -9.13 6.78 1.77
CA VAL A 230 -10.41 7.46 1.51
C VAL A 230 -10.21 8.72 0.66
N PHE A 231 -9.26 9.57 1.04
CA PHE A 231 -8.99 10.81 0.31
C PHE A 231 -8.52 10.56 -1.12
N LEU A 232 -7.64 9.58 -1.33
CA LEU A 232 -7.23 9.14 -2.66
C LEU A 232 -8.39 8.49 -3.43
N ALA A 233 -9.26 7.73 -2.75
CA ALA A 233 -10.41 7.12 -3.41
C ALA A 233 -11.42 8.16 -3.90
N ILE A 234 -11.68 9.21 -3.11
CA ILE A 234 -12.53 10.34 -3.53
C ILE A 234 -11.87 11.09 -4.68
N GLY A 235 -10.58 11.41 -4.58
CA GLY A 235 -9.87 12.15 -5.64
C GLY A 235 -9.73 11.37 -6.95
N LEU A 236 -9.50 10.06 -6.88
CA LEU A 236 -9.30 9.23 -8.07
C LEU A 236 -10.59 8.59 -8.60
N ALA A 237 -11.73 8.81 -7.94
CA ALA A 237 -13.02 8.24 -8.36
C ALA A 237 -13.40 8.65 -9.79
N GLU A 238 -12.97 9.83 -10.23
CA GLU A 238 -13.15 10.31 -11.61
C GLU A 238 -12.41 9.47 -12.64
N LEU A 239 -11.31 8.79 -12.27
CA LEU A 239 -10.70 7.78 -13.13
C LEU A 239 -11.63 6.59 -13.22
N SER A 240 -11.94 5.91 -12.13
CA SER A 240 -12.69 4.65 -12.17
C SER A 240 -13.44 4.40 -10.88
N PRO A 241 -14.73 4.73 -10.79
CA PRO A 241 -15.48 4.55 -9.55
C PRO A 241 -15.43 3.10 -9.05
N GLY A 242 -15.57 2.14 -9.97
CA GLY A 242 -15.52 0.71 -9.69
C GLY A 242 -14.14 0.21 -9.27
N ALA A 243 -13.09 0.46 -10.07
CA ALA A 243 -11.75 -0.03 -9.74
C ALA A 243 -11.18 0.65 -8.49
N VAL A 244 -11.44 1.94 -8.31
CA VAL A 244 -11.03 2.69 -7.12
C VAL A 244 -11.77 2.20 -5.87
N ALA A 245 -13.06 1.88 -5.97
CA ALA A 245 -13.79 1.26 -4.87
C ALA A 245 -13.21 -0.12 -4.50
N ILE A 246 -12.82 -0.94 -5.48
CA ILE A 246 -12.16 -2.23 -5.21
C ILE A 246 -10.83 -2.02 -4.47
N VAL A 247 -9.97 -1.13 -4.99
CA VAL A 247 -8.68 -0.82 -4.36
C VAL A 247 -8.90 -0.29 -2.93
N LEU A 248 -9.86 0.61 -2.75
CA LEU A 248 -10.26 1.12 -1.44
C LEU A 248 -10.67 -0.02 -0.50
N LEU A 249 -11.51 -0.96 -0.94
CA LEU A 249 -11.93 -2.12 -0.14
C LEU A 249 -10.73 -2.95 0.32
N VAL A 250 -9.74 -3.17 -0.54
CA VAL A 250 -8.51 -3.90 -0.18
C VAL A 250 -7.76 -3.18 0.93
N PHE A 251 -7.46 -1.89 0.74
CA PHE A 251 -6.73 -1.09 1.72
C PHE A 251 -7.52 -0.91 3.02
N TRP A 252 -8.84 -0.74 2.92
CA TRP A 252 -9.76 -0.63 4.04
C TRP A 252 -9.75 -1.89 4.89
N MET A 253 -9.82 -3.08 4.28
CA MET A 253 -9.72 -4.34 5.02
C MET A 253 -8.39 -4.49 5.74
N ILE A 254 -7.27 -4.14 5.09
CA ILE A 254 -5.93 -4.23 5.70
C ILE A 254 -5.83 -3.28 6.90
N GLY A 255 -6.19 -2.00 6.69
CA GLY A 255 -6.14 -0.99 7.74
C GLY A 255 -7.06 -1.32 8.92
N SER A 256 -8.30 -1.71 8.63
CA SER A 256 -9.31 -2.05 9.64
C SER A 256 -8.94 -3.30 10.43
N ALA A 257 -8.33 -4.31 9.81
CA ALA A 257 -7.79 -5.46 10.54
C ALA A 257 -6.71 -5.04 11.54
N GLY A 258 -5.87 -4.06 11.19
CA GLY A 258 -4.90 -3.45 12.10
C GLY A 258 -5.55 -2.73 13.29
N VAL A 259 -6.69 -2.05 13.06
CA VAL A 259 -7.47 -1.39 14.12
C VAL A 259 -8.12 -2.43 15.04
N CYS A 260 -8.68 -3.51 14.49
CA CYS A 260 -9.24 -4.61 15.27
C CYS A 260 -8.18 -5.31 16.14
N ARG A 261 -6.96 -5.50 15.64
CA ARG A 261 -5.83 -6.00 16.45
C ARG A 261 -5.47 -5.08 17.61
N ALA A 262 -5.67 -3.78 17.47
CA ALA A 262 -5.46 -2.85 18.59
C ALA A 262 -6.51 -3.04 19.70
N ALA A 263 -7.72 -3.48 19.34
CA ALA A 263 -8.81 -3.78 20.26
C ALA A 263 -8.70 -5.18 20.89
N ASP A 264 -7.91 -6.09 20.31
CA ASP A 264 -7.77 -7.46 20.82
C ASP A 264 -6.89 -7.51 22.07
N VAL A 265 -7.49 -7.94 23.18
CA VAL A 265 -6.85 -8.02 24.50
C VAL A 265 -6.73 -9.48 24.96
N SER A 266 -6.89 -10.44 24.04
CA SER A 266 -6.80 -11.87 24.33
C SER A 266 -5.44 -12.31 24.91
N GLU A 267 -4.35 -11.59 24.59
CA GLU A 267 -3.03 -11.78 25.21
C GLU A 267 -3.04 -11.64 26.74
N LEU A 268 -4.00 -10.91 27.31
CA LEU A 268 -4.18 -10.76 28.76
C LEU A 268 -5.10 -11.83 29.36
N GLY A 269 -5.53 -12.83 28.58
CA GLY A 269 -6.47 -13.86 29.00
C GLY A 269 -7.93 -13.40 29.09
N VAL A 270 -8.26 -12.20 28.60
CA VAL A 270 -9.61 -11.63 28.67
C VAL A 270 -10.32 -11.76 27.33
N VAL A 271 -11.44 -12.50 27.30
CA VAL A 271 -12.33 -12.56 26.15
C VAL A 271 -13.22 -11.33 26.15
N SER A 272 -13.05 -10.44 25.16
CA SER A 272 -13.85 -9.22 25.04
C SER A 272 -14.61 -9.17 23.70
N PRO A 273 -15.84 -8.62 23.67
CA PRO A 273 -16.58 -8.42 22.42
C PRO A 273 -16.04 -7.22 21.61
N LEU A 274 -15.15 -6.41 22.20
CA LEU A 274 -14.64 -5.16 21.64
C LEU A 274 -14.05 -5.31 20.22
N PRO A 275 -13.20 -6.31 19.91
CA PRO A 275 -12.64 -6.45 18.56
C PRO A 275 -13.71 -6.68 17.49
N LYS A 276 -14.77 -7.44 17.82
CA LYS A 276 -15.89 -7.69 16.90
C LYS A 276 -16.76 -6.45 16.73
N ALA A 277 -17.02 -5.70 17.80
CA ALA A 277 -17.73 -4.43 17.73
C ALA A 277 -16.98 -3.41 16.86
N VAL A 278 -15.65 -3.30 17.04
CA VAL A 278 -14.79 -2.46 16.20
C VAL A 278 -14.81 -2.94 14.74
N ALA A 279 -14.75 -4.25 14.49
CA ALA A 279 -14.83 -4.81 13.13
C ALA A 279 -16.16 -4.45 12.46
N MET A 280 -17.27 -4.51 13.20
CA MET A 280 -18.60 -4.13 12.70
C MET A 280 -18.67 -2.64 12.35
N VAL A 281 -18.18 -1.77 13.23
CA VAL A 281 -18.14 -0.32 12.96
C VAL A 281 -17.29 -0.02 11.72
N MET A 282 -16.11 -0.64 11.61
CA MET A 282 -15.24 -0.46 10.44
C MET A 282 -15.86 -1.03 9.16
N ALA A 283 -16.58 -2.15 9.23
CA ALA A 283 -17.26 -2.73 8.08
C ALA A 283 -18.40 -1.85 7.57
N VAL A 284 -19.24 -1.33 8.47
CA VAL A 284 -20.33 -0.39 8.12
C VAL A 284 -19.76 0.90 7.55
N ALA A 285 -18.75 1.49 8.20
CA ALA A 285 -18.09 2.70 7.71
C ALA A 285 -17.46 2.47 6.33
N GLY A 286 -16.80 1.32 6.11
CA GLY A 286 -16.22 0.97 4.82
C GLY A 286 -17.27 0.85 3.73
N ALA A 287 -18.39 0.17 4.00
CA ALA A 287 -19.50 0.05 3.07
C ALA A 287 -20.06 1.43 2.67
N ILE A 288 -20.26 2.33 3.64
CA ILE A 288 -20.72 3.70 3.39
C ILE A 288 -19.73 4.49 2.53
N VAL A 289 -18.43 4.43 2.85
CA VAL A 289 -17.44 5.16 2.03
C VAL A 289 -17.41 4.59 0.61
N THR A 290 -17.51 3.27 0.46
CA THR A 290 -17.47 2.63 -0.86
C THR A 290 -18.73 2.87 -1.67
N THR A 291 -19.92 2.99 -1.06
CA THR A 291 -21.15 3.37 -1.79
C THR A 291 -21.00 4.79 -2.33
N VAL A 292 -20.48 5.70 -1.51
CA VAL A 292 -20.21 7.09 -1.91
C VAL A 292 -19.24 7.11 -3.09
N VAL A 293 -18.08 6.43 -2.98
CA VAL A 293 -17.04 6.39 -4.03
C VAL A 293 -17.52 5.69 -5.31
N ALA A 294 -18.26 4.59 -5.19
CA ALA A 294 -18.81 3.87 -6.34
C ALA A 294 -19.94 4.64 -7.04
N GLY A 295 -20.48 5.69 -6.42
CA GLY A 295 -21.50 6.55 -7.01
C GLY A 295 -22.91 5.96 -7.01
N ASN A 296 -23.16 4.82 -6.39
CA ASN A 296 -24.46 4.14 -6.45
C ASN A 296 -25.57 4.96 -5.76
N PRO A 297 -26.63 5.41 -6.48
CA PRO A 297 -27.75 6.13 -5.88
C PRO A 297 -28.46 5.26 -4.82
N MET A 298 -29.18 5.84 -3.86
CA MET A 298 -29.94 5.14 -2.81
C MET A 298 -31.13 4.32 -3.37
N SER A 299 -30.86 3.36 -4.25
CA SER A 299 -31.80 2.36 -4.74
C SER A 299 -31.79 1.13 -3.81
N ALA A 300 -32.82 0.29 -3.90
CA ALA A 300 -32.85 -0.99 -3.19
C ALA A 300 -31.64 -1.89 -3.55
N SER A 301 -31.14 -1.79 -4.78
CA SER A 301 -29.92 -2.48 -5.22
C SER A 301 -28.65 -1.95 -4.53
N ALA A 302 -28.52 -0.63 -4.34
CA ALA A 302 -27.40 -0.05 -3.61
C ALA A 302 -27.40 -0.44 -2.12
N CYS A 303 -28.59 -0.55 -1.52
CA CYS A 303 -28.74 -1.08 -0.16
C CYS A 303 -28.25 -2.53 -0.07
N LEU A 304 -28.70 -3.41 -0.97
CA LEU A 304 -28.23 -4.81 -1.02
C LEU A 304 -26.73 -4.91 -1.26
N TRP A 305 -26.18 -4.09 -2.15
CA TRP A 305 -24.75 -4.00 -2.39
C TRP A 305 -24.00 -3.59 -1.12
N SER A 306 -24.45 -2.53 -0.44
CA SER A 306 -23.80 -2.04 0.79
C SER A 306 -23.83 -3.06 1.93
N VAL A 307 -24.92 -3.82 2.07
CA VAL A 307 -25.03 -4.90 3.05
C VAL A 307 -24.08 -6.03 2.71
N THR A 308 -23.99 -6.43 1.43
CA THR A 308 -23.08 -7.50 0.99
C THR A 308 -21.62 -7.08 1.17
N VAL A 309 -21.29 -5.84 0.85
CA VAL A 309 -19.96 -5.25 1.08
C VAL A 309 -19.65 -5.20 2.58
N ALA A 310 -20.57 -4.74 3.43
CA ALA A 310 -20.39 -4.71 4.88
C ALA A 310 -20.16 -6.12 5.44
N ALA A 311 -20.92 -7.12 4.98
CA ALA A 311 -20.73 -8.52 5.39
C ALA A 311 -19.36 -9.05 4.96
N GLY A 312 -18.96 -8.81 3.69
CA GLY A 312 -17.65 -9.20 3.17
C GLY A 312 -16.50 -8.52 3.91
N LEU A 313 -16.62 -7.22 4.17
CA LEU A 313 -15.66 -6.46 4.99
C LEU A 313 -15.58 -7.01 6.41
N PHE A 314 -16.71 -7.27 7.06
CA PHE A 314 -16.72 -7.81 8.42
C PHE A 314 -15.99 -9.17 8.48
N VAL A 315 -16.33 -10.10 7.59
CA VAL A 315 -15.67 -11.41 7.50
C VAL A 315 -14.18 -11.25 7.20
N GLY A 316 -13.82 -10.41 6.24
CA GLY A 316 -12.43 -10.12 5.88
C GLY A 316 -11.63 -9.53 7.04
N ILE A 317 -12.17 -8.53 7.72
CA ILE A 317 -11.56 -7.88 8.88
C ILE A 317 -11.36 -8.88 10.02
N VAL A 318 -12.38 -9.65 10.39
CA VAL A 318 -12.31 -10.62 11.50
C VAL A 318 -11.34 -11.76 11.18
N ARG A 319 -11.32 -12.26 9.95
CA ARG A 319 -10.36 -13.31 9.55
C ARG A 319 -8.93 -12.75 9.54
N ARG A 320 -8.72 -11.56 9.01
CA ARG A 320 -7.40 -10.92 8.94
C ARG A 320 -6.89 -10.44 10.29
N SER A 321 -7.76 -10.10 11.23
CA SER A 321 -7.35 -9.60 12.55
C SER A 321 -6.73 -10.68 13.42
N ARG A 322 -7.03 -11.96 13.19
CA ARG A 322 -6.50 -13.06 13.98
C ARG A 322 -4.96 -13.18 13.84
N PRO A 323 -4.26 -13.58 14.92
CA PRO A 323 -2.85 -13.93 14.87
C PRO A 323 -2.60 -15.01 13.83
N ARG A 324 -1.42 -14.97 13.22
CA ARG A 324 -0.93 -16.03 12.34
C ARG A 324 0.51 -16.34 12.69
N SER A 325 0.77 -17.57 13.08
CA SER A 325 2.09 -18.20 13.00
C SER A 325 2.09 -19.10 11.75
N GLY A 326 2.83 -18.70 10.72
CA GLY A 326 3.01 -19.56 9.55
C GLY A 326 3.98 -20.69 9.89
N ASN A 327 3.49 -21.91 10.06
CA ASN A 327 4.33 -23.09 10.29
C ASN A 327 4.78 -23.76 8.98
N GLY A 328 4.14 -23.45 7.83
CA GLY A 328 4.45 -24.06 6.54
C GLY A 328 5.72 -23.49 5.93
N GLY A 329 6.84 -24.22 5.94
CA GLY A 329 8.10 -23.86 5.27
C GLY A 329 8.06 -23.86 3.73
N TYR A 330 6.92 -24.15 3.12
CA TYR A 330 6.82 -24.33 1.68
C TYR A 330 6.60 -22.99 0.96
N LEU A 331 7.52 -22.66 0.07
CA LEU A 331 7.42 -21.56 -0.87
C LEU A 331 7.04 -22.17 -2.22
N ALA A 332 5.90 -21.76 -2.78
CA ALA A 332 5.53 -22.16 -4.11
C ALA A 332 6.36 -21.34 -5.10
N ASP A 333 7.23 -22.00 -5.86
CA ASP A 333 7.90 -21.36 -6.98
C ASP A 333 6.87 -21.08 -8.08
N THR A 334 6.78 -19.82 -8.49
CA THR A 334 5.84 -19.40 -9.54
C THR A 334 6.37 -19.68 -10.94
N GLY A 335 7.65 -20.09 -11.07
CA GLY A 335 8.32 -20.20 -12.36
C GLY A 335 8.64 -18.84 -13.00
N MET A 336 8.26 -17.72 -12.38
CA MET A 336 8.53 -16.34 -12.84
C MET A 336 9.68 -15.68 -12.07
N GLY A 337 10.52 -16.48 -11.39
CA GLY A 337 11.68 -15.99 -10.65
C GLY A 337 11.36 -15.36 -9.28
N PHE A 338 10.12 -15.47 -8.80
CA PHE A 338 9.75 -15.15 -7.42
C PHE A 338 8.90 -16.27 -6.82
N SER A 339 9.07 -16.52 -5.53
CA SER A 339 8.29 -17.50 -4.80
C SER A 339 7.15 -16.84 -4.03
N ILE A 340 5.97 -17.46 -4.07
CA ILE A 340 4.81 -17.03 -3.29
C ILE A 340 4.65 -18.00 -2.13
N ASP A 341 4.54 -17.46 -0.92
CA ASP A 341 4.05 -18.22 0.22
C ASP A 341 2.53 -18.40 0.09
N PRO A 342 2.02 -19.62 -0.17
CA PRO A 342 0.59 -19.87 -0.39
C PRO A 342 -0.25 -19.48 0.82
N GLU A 343 0.32 -19.57 2.02
CA GLU A 343 -0.38 -19.19 3.23
C GLU A 343 -0.47 -17.66 3.37
N ALA A 344 0.56 -16.93 2.92
CA ALA A 344 0.50 -15.47 2.84
C ALA A 344 -0.51 -15.02 1.77
N PHE A 345 -0.54 -15.68 0.61
CA PHE A 345 -1.52 -15.41 -0.44
C PHE A 345 -2.95 -15.69 0.03
N SER A 346 -3.20 -16.83 0.68
CA SER A 346 -4.49 -17.17 1.30
C SER A 346 -4.92 -16.10 2.31
N TYR A 347 -4.00 -15.61 3.14
CA TYR A 347 -4.27 -14.54 4.09
C TYR A 347 -4.67 -13.22 3.39
N PHE A 348 -3.94 -12.81 2.35
CA PHE A 348 -4.31 -11.61 1.58
C PHE A 348 -5.61 -11.79 0.81
N THR A 349 -5.92 -12.99 0.32
CA THR A 349 -7.17 -13.28 -0.38
C THR A 349 -8.35 -13.56 0.57
N CYS A 350 -8.13 -13.71 1.88
CA CYS A 350 -9.21 -13.92 2.86
C CYS A 350 -10.20 -12.74 2.86
N GLY A 351 -11.48 -13.04 2.68
CA GLY A 351 -12.57 -12.06 2.57
C GLY A 351 -12.89 -11.65 1.14
N PHE A 352 -11.98 -11.87 0.18
CA PHE A 352 -12.22 -11.54 -1.22
C PHE A 352 -13.26 -12.44 -1.90
N GLY A 353 -13.48 -13.68 -1.43
CA GLY A 353 -14.56 -14.53 -1.98
C GLY A 353 -15.94 -13.88 -1.84
N TRP A 354 -16.23 -13.28 -0.68
CA TRP A 354 -17.48 -12.56 -0.42
C TRP A 354 -17.54 -11.20 -1.12
N LEU A 355 -16.39 -10.50 -1.22
CA LEU A 355 -16.30 -9.27 -2.02
C LEU A 355 -16.45 -9.54 -3.51
N GLY A 356 -15.97 -10.67 -4.02
CA GLY A 356 -16.18 -11.15 -5.37
C GLY A 356 -17.66 -11.39 -5.64
N SER A 357 -18.38 -12.04 -4.71
CA SER A 357 -19.84 -12.16 -4.78
C SER A 357 -20.55 -10.79 -4.74
N ALA A 358 -20.08 -9.85 -3.92
CA ALA A 358 -20.62 -8.48 -3.84
C ALA A 358 -20.38 -7.66 -5.12
N LEU A 359 -19.22 -7.84 -5.76
CA LEU A 359 -18.87 -7.21 -7.04
C LEU A 359 -19.70 -7.80 -8.18
N VAL A 360 -19.90 -9.11 -8.20
CA VAL A 360 -20.78 -9.81 -9.14
C VAL A 360 -22.22 -9.32 -8.97
N LEU A 361 -22.74 -9.26 -7.73
CA LEU A 361 -24.09 -8.71 -7.46
C LEU A 361 -24.20 -7.21 -7.78
N GLY A 362 -23.15 -6.43 -7.54
CA GLY A 362 -23.08 -5.01 -7.94
C GLY A 362 -23.11 -4.82 -9.45
N HIS A 363 -22.45 -5.71 -10.19
CA HIS A 363 -22.47 -5.71 -11.65
C HIS A 363 -23.84 -6.13 -12.21
N PHE A 364 -24.49 -7.13 -11.63
CA PHE A 364 -25.85 -7.55 -12.04
C PHE A 364 -26.96 -6.59 -11.61
N SER A 365 -26.79 -5.83 -10.52
CA SER A 365 -27.82 -4.93 -9.99
C SER A 365 -27.77 -3.49 -10.51
N ALA A 366 -26.65 -3.12 -11.14
CA ALA A 366 -26.48 -1.81 -11.75
C ALA A 366 -26.86 -1.75 -13.23
N GLY A 367 -27.21 -2.89 -13.87
CA GLY A 367 -27.55 -2.92 -15.30
C GLY A 367 -26.49 -2.21 -16.13
N TRP A 368 -25.28 -2.77 -16.14
CA TRP A 368 -24.18 -2.31 -16.99
C TRP A 368 -24.44 -2.64 -18.45
#